data_AF-A0A351UMG5-F1
#
_entry.id   AF-A0A351UMG5-F1
#
_cell.length_a   1.000
_cell.length_b   1.000
_cell.length_c   1.000
_cell.angle_alpha   90.00
_cell.angle_beta   90.00
_cell.angle_gamma   90.00
#
_symmetry.space_group_name_H-M   'P 1'
#
loop_
_entity.id
_entity.type
_entity.pdbx_description
1 polymer ?
#
loop_
_entity_poly.entity_id
_entity_poly.type
_entity_poly.pdbx_seq_one_letter_code
_entity_poly.pdbx_strand_id
1 'polypeptide(L)'
;MFAEGYIGIAGIIGVGKSTLTMELAKALNFEPVLEEVGGNPYLESFYGDMKQFGTIMQIWLLNHRFRQHREFVSRISLGKIRGVVQDRTIWEDTIFA
;
A
#
# COMPACT_ATOMS: atom_id res chain seq x y z
N MET A 1 -6.29 10.03 -24.06
CA MET A 1 -6.32 8.61 -23.66
C MET A 1 -5.43 8.50 -22.43
N PHE A 2 -5.99 8.51 -21.21
CA PHE A 2 -5.15 8.41 -20.00
C PHE A 2 -4.57 7.00 -19.92
N ALA A 3 -3.27 6.93 -19.65
CA ALA A 3 -2.47 5.71 -19.62
C ALA A 3 -3.04 4.67 -18.65
N GLU A 4 -2.86 3.40 -18.96
CA GLU A 4 -2.96 2.33 -17.98
C GLU A 4 -1.72 2.38 -17.07
N GLY A 5 -1.86 2.21 -15.76
CA GLY A 5 -0.71 2.37 -14.89
C GLY A 5 -0.91 2.13 -13.41
N TYR A 6 0.22 2.05 -12.71
CA TYR A 6 0.30 1.89 -11.26
C TYR A 6 1.10 3.07 -10.71
N ILE A 7 0.49 3.85 -9.81
CA ILE A 7 1.10 5.03 -9.20
C ILE A 7 1.22 4.78 -7.70
N GLY A 8 2.45 4.86 -7.19
CA GLY A 8 2.73 4.86 -5.75
C GLY A 8 2.91 6.27 -5.22
N ILE A 9 2.29 6.57 -4.08
CA ILE A 9 2.43 7.84 -3.35
C ILE A 9 3.31 7.62 -2.13
N ALA A 10 4.50 8.21 -2.14
CA ALA A 10 5.46 8.20 -1.04
C ALA A 10 5.50 9.56 -0.33
N GLY A 11 5.79 9.55 0.97
CA GLY A 11 5.90 10.78 1.77
C GLY A 11 5.74 10.56 3.27
N ILE A 12 6.09 11.59 4.05
CA ILE A 12 6.07 11.53 5.52
C ILE A 12 4.65 11.34 6.10
N ILE A 13 4.57 10.90 7.36
CA ILE A 13 3.30 10.77 8.08
C ILE A 13 2.69 12.18 8.26
N GLY A 14 1.37 12.30 8.04
CA GLY A 14 0.65 13.56 8.22
C GLY A 14 0.68 14.55 7.03
N VAL A 15 1.40 14.26 5.94
CA VAL A 15 1.50 15.17 4.77
C VAL A 15 0.27 15.17 3.85
N GLY A 16 -0.74 14.33 4.12
CA GLY A 16 -1.96 14.25 3.32
C GLY A 16 -1.92 13.28 2.13
N LYS A 17 -1.06 12.25 2.18
CA LYS A 17 -0.98 11.21 1.13
C LYS A 17 -2.32 10.57 0.81
N SER A 18 -3.08 10.17 1.83
CA SER A 18 -4.36 9.49 1.63
C SER A 18 -5.36 10.38 0.89
N THR A 19 -5.37 11.69 1.18
CA THR A 19 -6.16 12.68 0.42
C THR A 19 -5.69 12.77 -1.03
N LEU A 20 -4.38 12.87 -1.26
CA LEU A 20 -3.81 12.90 -2.62
C LEU A 20 -4.15 11.63 -3.40
N THR A 21 -4.04 10.45 -2.77
CA THR A 21 -4.38 9.16 -3.37
C THR A 21 -5.83 9.14 -3.85
N MET A 22 -6.78 9.57 -3.00
CA MET A 22 -8.20 9.59 -3.35
C MET A 22 -8.50 10.58 -4.49
N GLU A 23 -8.01 11.81 -4.40
CA GLU A 23 -8.28 12.85 -5.40
C GLU A 23 -7.62 12.51 -6.75
N LEU A 24 -6.39 11.99 -6.74
CA LEU A 24 -5.69 11.59 -7.96
C LEU A 24 -6.33 10.37 -8.62
N ALA A 25 -6.72 9.36 -7.83
CA ALA A 25 -7.43 8.19 -8.34
C ALA A 25 -8.73 8.60 -9.04
N LYS A 26 -9.50 9.49 -8.41
CA LYS A 26 -10.73 10.06 -8.98
C LYS A 26 -10.47 10.81 -10.29
N ALA A 27 -9.44 11.67 -10.34
CA ALA A 27 -9.10 12.43 -11.54
C ALA A 27 -8.67 11.54 -12.73
N LEU A 28 -8.02 10.41 -12.45
CA LEU A 28 -7.53 9.47 -13.47
C LEU A 28 -8.53 8.34 -13.80
N ASN A 29 -9.61 8.21 -13.02
CA ASN A 29 -10.50 7.05 -13.02
C ASN A 29 -9.73 5.74 -12.76
N PHE A 30 -8.91 5.76 -11.71
CA PHE A 30 -8.11 4.65 -11.18
C PHE A 30 -8.68 4.18 -9.84
N GLU A 31 -8.29 3.00 -9.39
CA GLU A 31 -8.64 2.48 -8.07
C GLU A 31 -7.72 3.08 -6.99
N PRO A 32 -8.28 3.69 -5.93
CA PRO A 32 -7.48 4.12 -4.78
C PRO A 32 -7.18 2.95 -3.85
N VAL A 33 -5.95 2.86 -3.38
CA VAL A 33 -5.50 1.87 -2.38
C VAL A 33 -4.90 2.63 -1.20
N LEU A 34 -5.57 2.59 -0.06
CA LEU A 34 -5.13 3.26 1.16
C LEU A 34 -4.37 2.29 2.07
N GLU A 35 -3.53 2.83 2.95
CA GLU A 35 -2.84 2.05 3.99
C GLU A 35 -3.87 1.41 4.93
N GLU A 36 -3.92 0.08 4.94
CA GLU A 36 -4.83 -0.68 5.80
C GLU A 36 -4.23 -0.78 7.22
N VAL A 37 -4.79 -0.02 8.16
CA VAL A 37 -4.33 0.00 9.56
C VAL A 37 -4.93 -1.17 10.37
N GLY A 38 -6.03 -1.74 9.89
CA GLY A 38 -6.76 -2.82 10.55
C GLY A 38 -6.29 -4.22 10.12
N GLY A 39 -6.49 -5.22 10.98
CA GLY A 39 -6.36 -6.63 10.61
C GLY A 39 -4.96 -7.23 10.71
N ASN A 40 -3.96 -6.51 11.21
CA ASN A 40 -2.64 -7.08 11.49
C ASN A 40 -2.67 -7.90 12.80
N PRO A 41 -2.53 -9.24 12.74
CA PRO A 41 -2.62 -10.10 13.92
C PRO A 41 -1.42 -9.96 14.88
N TYR A 42 -0.37 -9.27 14.45
CA TYR A 42 0.87 -9.10 15.23
C TYR A 42 1.03 -7.68 15.78
N LEU A 43 0.10 -6.76 15.50
CA LEU A 43 0.25 -5.36 15.90
C LEU A 43 0.25 -5.21 17.43
N GLU A 44 -0.67 -5.90 18.12
CA GLU A 44 -0.73 -5.89 19.59
C GLU A 44 0.53 -6.49 20.21
N SER A 45 0.98 -7.66 19.71
CA SER A 45 2.21 -8.31 20.17
C SER A 45 3.45 -7.45 19.91
N PHE A 46 3.50 -6.73 18.79
CA PHE A 46 4.58 -5.80 18.46
C PHE A 46 4.66 -4.64 19.46
N TYR A 47 3.52 -4.05 19.84
CA TYR A 47 3.50 -3.01 20.86
C TYR A 47 3.81 -3.55 22.27
N GLY A 48 3.59 -4.85 22.52
CA GLY A 48 3.97 -5.53 23.76
C GLY A 48 5.47 -5.83 23.87
N ASP A 49 6.10 -6.32 22.80
CA ASP A 49 7.54 -6.57 22.72
C ASP A 49 8.09 -6.38 21.29
N MET A 50 8.57 -5.17 21.02
CA MET A 50 9.11 -4.83 19.69
C MET A 50 10.36 -5.62 19.32
N LYS A 51 11.18 -6.07 20.30
CA LYS A 51 12.40 -6.83 20.00
C LYS A 51 12.07 -8.24 19.53
N GLN A 52 11.08 -8.86 20.17
CA GLN A 52 10.65 -10.21 19.80
C GLN A 52 9.82 -10.22 18.50
N PHE A 53 8.92 -9.25 18.34
CA PHE A 53 7.93 -9.27 17.27
C PHE A 53 8.28 -8.40 16.05
N GLY A 54 9.33 -7.57 16.09
CA GLY A 54 9.71 -6.69 14.99
C GLY A 54 9.89 -7.41 13.66
N THR A 55 10.65 -8.51 13.64
CA THR A 55 10.88 -9.32 12.43
C THR A 55 9.58 -9.95 11.91
N ILE A 56 8.73 -10.46 12.81
CA ILE A 56 7.45 -11.10 12.43
C ILE A 56 6.52 -10.06 11.80
N MET A 57 6.42 -8.89 12.44
CA MET A 57 5.65 -7.76 11.96
C MET A 57 6.10 -7.34 10.56
N GLN A 58 7.42 -7.21 10.34
CA GLN A 58 7.96 -6.81 9.06
C GLN A 58 7.73 -7.86 7.95
N ILE A 59 7.87 -9.16 8.26
CA ILE A 59 7.55 -10.23 7.31
C ILE A 59 6.06 -10.20 6.94
N TRP A 60 5.18 -9.93 7.91
CA TRP A 60 3.75 -9.83 7.63
C TRP A 60 3.42 -8.64 6.72
N LEU A 61 3.96 -7.45 7.02
CA LEU A 61 3.77 -6.24 6.20
C LEU A 61 4.24 -6.45 4.76
N LEU A 62 5.45 -7.00 4.59
CA LEU A 62 6.02 -7.25 3.27
C LEU A 62 5.14 -8.21 2.45
N ASN A 63 4.70 -9.32 3.06
CA ASN A 63 3.84 -10.29 2.39
C ASN A 63 2.46 -9.69 2.05
N HIS A 64 1.88 -8.90 2.95
CA HIS A 64 0.61 -8.24 2.73
C HIS A 64 0.70 -7.26 1.53
N ARG A 65 1.70 -6.37 1.53
CA ARG A 65 1.96 -5.41 0.44
C ARG A 65 2.26 -6.11 -0.88
N PHE A 66 3.06 -7.18 -0.88
CA PHE A 66 3.37 -7.95 -2.08
C PHE A 66 2.13 -8.62 -2.68
N ARG A 67 1.27 -9.23 -1.85
CA ARG A 67 0.01 -9.82 -2.31
C ARG A 67 -0.91 -8.79 -2.93
N GLN A 68 -1.05 -7.63 -2.29
CA GLN A 68 -1.86 -6.52 -2.78
C GLN A 68 -1.33 -6.00 -4.13
N HIS A 69 -0.02 -5.78 -4.25
CA HIS A 69 0.61 -5.35 -5.49
C HIS A 69 0.33 -6.32 -6.64
N ARG A 70 0.54 -7.63 -6.41
CA ARG A 70 0.28 -8.67 -7.43
C ARG A 70 -1.17 -8.71 -7.89
N GLU A 71 -2.12 -8.57 -6.97
CA GLU A 71 -3.55 -8.55 -7.29
C GLU A 71 -3.87 -7.37 -8.22
N PHE A 72 -3.41 -6.17 -7.88
CA PHE A 72 -3.68 -4.98 -8.67
C PHE A 72 -3.00 -4.99 -10.04
N VAL A 73 -1.74 -5.43 -10.10
CA VAL A 73 -1.04 -5.64 -11.39
C VAL A 73 -1.82 -6.63 -12.26
N SER A 74 -2.29 -7.74 -11.70
CA SER A 74 -3.10 -8.71 -12.45
C SER A 74 -4.41 -8.10 -12.96
N ARG A 75 -5.13 -7.34 -12.13
CA ARG A 75 -6.36 -6.65 -12.53
C ARG A 75 -6.14 -5.65 -13.67
N ILE A 76 -5.03 -4.91 -13.65
CA ILE A 76 -4.63 -3.99 -14.72
C ILE A 76 -4.33 -4.78 -16.00
N SER A 77 -3.47 -5.81 -15.93
CA SER A 77 -3.08 -6.61 -17.10
C SER A 77 -4.25 -7.36 -17.76
N LEU A 78 -5.29 -7.68 -16.99
CA LEU A 78 -6.53 -8.30 -17.51
C LEU A 78 -7.55 -7.27 -18.02
N GLY A 79 -7.24 -5.97 -18.00
CA GLY A 79 -8.14 -4.89 -18.39
C GLY A 79 -9.38 -4.74 -17.49
N LYS A 80 -9.35 -5.32 -16.28
CA LYS A 80 -10.47 -5.22 -15.31
C LYS A 80 -10.56 -3.83 -14.69
N ILE A 81 -9.43 -3.15 -14.57
CA ILE A 81 -9.31 -1.78 -14.09
C ILE A 81 -8.30 -1.04 -14.94
N ARG A 82 -8.41 0.29 -15.01
CA ARG A 82 -7.52 1.14 -15.81
C ARG A 82 -6.18 1.38 -15.14
N GLY A 83 -6.15 1.38 -13.81
CA GLY A 83 -4.96 1.68 -13.06
C GLY A 83 -5.24 1.82 -11.58
N VAL A 84 -4.18 2.03 -10.82
CA VAL A 84 -4.20 2.10 -9.36
C VAL A 84 -3.38 3.30 -8.88
N VAL A 85 -3.88 3.98 -7.87
CA VAL A 85 -3.10 4.94 -7.07
C VAL A 85 -3.03 4.39 -5.64
N GLN A 86 -1.82 4.14 -5.14
CA GLN A 86 -1.60 3.50 -3.84
C GLN A 86 -0.85 4.42 -2.87
N ASP A 87 -1.41 4.60 -1.68
CA ASP A 87 -0.74 5.18 -0.52
C ASP A 87 0.20 4.14 0.10
N ARG A 88 1.51 4.40 0.04
CA ARG A 88 2.63 3.50 0.37
C ARG A 88 2.69 2.20 -0.41
N THR A 89 3.77 2.02 -1.14
CA THR A 89 4.06 0.76 -1.84
C THR A 89 5.05 -0.10 -1.06
N ILE A 90 5.40 -1.24 -1.65
CA ILE A 90 6.42 -2.15 -1.11
C ILE A 90 7.82 -1.52 -1.03
N TRP A 91 8.10 -0.49 -1.83
CA TRP A 91 9.44 0.09 -1.94
C TRP A 91 9.80 0.94 -0.72
N GLU A 92 8.80 1.60 -0.13
CA GLU A 92 8.95 2.41 1.08
C GLU A 92 9.21 1.56 2.34
N ASP A 93 8.99 0.24 2.30
CA ASP A 93 9.32 -0.68 3.41
C ASP A 93 10.80 -0.63 3.78
N THR A 94 11.68 -0.34 2.81
CA THR A 94 13.13 -0.18 3.04
C THR A 94 13.47 0.96 4.00
N ILE A 95 12.56 1.90 4.23
CA ILE A 95 12.74 3.04 5.14
C ILE A 95 12.38 2.64 6.58
N PHE A 96 11.55 1.62 6.76
CA PHE A 96 11.03 1.19 8.07
C PHE A 96 11.62 -0.15 8.57
N ALA A 97 12.33 -0.88 7.69
CA ALA A 97 12.99 -2.16 7.98
C ALA A 97 14.32 -1.99 8.72
#